data_AF-A0A939ZN97-F1
#
_entry.id   AF-A0A939ZN97-F1
#
_cell.length_a   1.000
_cell.length_b   1.000
_cell.length_c   1.000
_cell.angle_alpha   90.00
_cell.angle_beta   90.00
_cell.angle_gamma   90.00
#
_symmetry.space_group_name_H-M   'P 1'
#
loop_
_entity.id
_entity.type
_entity.pdbx_description
1 polymer ?
#
loop_
_entity_poly.entity_id
_entity_poly.type
_entity_poly.pdbx_seq_one_letter_code
_entity_poly.pdbx_strand_id
1 'polypeptide(L)'
;MRRWPFFIACLLLSASIWLVYNLSQVHTSIVSQEVVAESSLEGRAARSSDAVTMAARVSASGFRLLSVGLRKGSVTVEFAPEDLTPLGDDYFGIPASKLLRYAGDIYGPGAKVEA
;
A
#
# COMPACT_ATOMS: atom_id res chain seq x y z
N MET A 1 19.46 15.53 42.95
CA MET A 1 18.70 15.36 41.69
C MET A 1 19.63 15.00 40.50
N ARG A 2 20.51 13.99 40.62
CA ARG A 2 21.60 13.73 39.65
C ARG A 2 21.42 12.47 38.78
N ARG A 3 20.35 11.69 39.00
CA ARG A 3 20.07 10.42 38.28
C ARG A 3 18.84 10.47 37.37
N TRP A 4 18.18 11.61 37.29
CA TRP A 4 17.04 11.84 36.38
C TRP A 4 17.33 11.54 34.91
N PRO A 5 18.50 11.91 34.32
CA PRO A 5 18.79 11.55 32.94
C PRO A 5 18.95 10.04 32.73
N PHE A 6 19.50 9.30 33.71
CA PHE A 6 19.58 7.84 33.66
C PHE A 6 18.20 7.18 33.71
N PHE A 7 17.29 7.71 34.52
CA PHE A 7 15.91 7.24 34.59
C PHE A 7 15.18 7.46 33.27
N ILE A 8 15.32 8.65 32.67
CA ILE A 8 14.74 8.97 31.36
C ILE A 8 15.35 8.08 30.26
N ALA A 9 16.65 7.85 30.28
CA ALA A 9 17.31 6.98 29.30
C ALA A 9 16.78 5.54 29.38
N CYS A 10 16.62 4.99 30.58
CA CYS A 10 16.00 3.66 30.76
C CYS A 10 14.54 3.64 30.30
N LEU A 11 13.77 4.69 30.59
CA LEU A 11 12.38 4.82 30.16
C LEU A 11 12.27 4.84 28.63
N LEU A 12 13.10 5.65 27.96
CA LEU A 12 13.14 5.74 26.50
C LEU A 12 13.56 4.42 25.86
N LEU A 13 14.51 3.70 26.47
CA LEU A 13 14.97 2.42 25.98
C LEU A 13 13.90 1.33 26.13
N SER A 14 13.20 1.29 27.27
CA SER A 14 12.06 0.40 27.44
C SER A 14 10.92 0.75 26.46
N ALA A 15 10.65 2.04 26.26
CA ALA A 15 9.63 2.51 25.33
C ALA A 15 9.98 2.17 23.87
N SER A 16 11.25 2.29 23.47
CA SER A 16 11.68 1.95 22.11
C SER A 16 11.60 0.46 21.84
N ILE A 17 12.00 -0.39 22.79
CA ILE A 17 11.84 -1.85 22.67
C ILE A 17 10.37 -2.22 22.54
N TRP A 18 9.52 -1.65 23.40
CA TRP A 18 8.07 -1.88 23.35
C TRP A 18 7.47 -1.44 22.02
N LEU A 19 7.86 -0.26 21.52
CA LEU A 19 7.41 0.27 20.24
C LEU A 19 7.83 -0.63 19.08
N VAL A 20 9.11 -1.02 19.02
CA VAL A 20 9.62 -1.90 17.96
C VAL A 20 8.92 -3.25 17.98
N TYR A 21 8.72 -3.82 19.17
CA TYR A 21 8.00 -5.08 19.32
C TYR A 21 6.55 -4.97 18.82
N ASN A 22 5.84 -3.90 19.20
CA ASN A 22 4.47 -3.68 18.79
C ASN A 22 4.33 -3.46 17.27
N LEU A 23 5.24 -2.68 16.67
CA LEU A 23 5.25 -2.44 15.22
C LEU A 23 5.74 -3.65 14.41
N SER A 24 6.49 -4.57 15.03
CA SER A 24 6.91 -5.82 14.39
C SER A 24 5.78 -6.83 14.28
N GLN A 25 4.71 -6.70 15.07
CA GLN A 25 3.55 -7.57 14.96
C GLN A 25 2.79 -7.32 13.64
N VAL A 26 2.12 -8.36 13.16
CA VAL A 26 1.23 -8.28 12.00
C VAL A 26 -0.10 -7.72 12.46
N HIS A 27 -0.53 -6.65 11.81
CA HIS A 27 -1.80 -6.00 12.05
C HIS A 27 -2.63 -5.99 10.78
N THR A 28 -3.93 -5.98 10.95
CA THR A 28 -4.90 -5.90 9.86
C THR A 28 -5.51 -4.51 9.87
N SER A 29 -5.43 -3.79 8.76
CA SER A 29 -6.00 -2.45 8.62
C SER A 29 -6.61 -2.23 7.25
N ILE A 30 -7.56 -1.30 7.15
CA ILE A 30 -8.13 -0.89 5.87
C ILE A 30 -7.25 0.24 5.33
N VAL A 31 -6.64 0.02 4.17
CA VAL A 31 -5.81 0.99 3.48
C VAL A 31 -6.54 1.47 2.24
N SER A 32 -6.67 2.78 2.11
CA SER A 32 -7.16 3.45 0.90
C SER A 32 -5.99 4.13 0.21
N GLN A 33 -5.73 3.76 -1.04
CA GLN A 33 -4.68 4.35 -1.88
C GLN A 33 -5.32 4.85 -3.18
N GLU A 34 -4.96 6.06 -3.58
CA GLU A 34 -5.35 6.61 -4.88
C GLU A 34 -4.43 6.01 -5.95
N VAL A 35 -4.99 5.35 -6.96
CA VAL A 35 -4.27 4.62 -7.99
C VAL A 35 -4.48 5.29 -9.34
N VAL A 36 -3.39 5.53 -10.05
CA VAL A 36 -3.40 5.97 -11.45
C VAL A 36 -2.96 4.80 -12.30
N ALA A 37 -3.83 4.36 -13.21
CA ALA A 37 -3.52 3.28 -14.13
C ALA A 37 -2.62 3.79 -15.27
N GLU A 38 -1.54 3.06 -15.52
CA GLU A 38 -0.71 3.20 -16.72
C GLU A 38 -0.77 1.88 -17.52
N SER A 39 -0.91 1.95 -18.83
CA SER A 39 -1.01 0.78 -19.71
C SER A 39 -0.32 1.04 -21.04
N SER A 40 0.52 0.10 -21.48
CA SER A 40 1.25 0.20 -22.75
C SER A 40 0.46 -0.44 -23.92
N LEU A 41 -0.80 -0.03 -24.11
CA LEU A 41 -1.63 -0.47 -25.24
C LEU A 41 -1.27 0.34 -26.50
N GLU A 42 -0.81 -0.34 -27.56
CA GLU A 42 -0.52 0.32 -28.84
C GLU A 42 -1.75 1.05 -29.39
N GLY A 43 -1.60 2.33 -29.73
CA GLY A 43 -2.67 3.16 -30.29
C GLY A 43 -3.63 3.79 -29.27
N ARG A 44 -3.37 3.68 -27.96
CA ARG A 44 -4.21 4.25 -26.89
C ARG A 44 -3.41 5.11 -25.92
N ALA A 45 -4.12 5.88 -25.08
CA ALA A 45 -3.49 6.73 -24.08
C ALA A 45 -2.75 5.86 -23.05
N ALA A 46 -1.47 6.15 -22.83
CA ALA A 46 -0.63 5.38 -21.93
C ALA A 46 -1.04 5.51 -20.46
N ARG A 47 -1.65 6.63 -20.07
CA ARG A 47 -1.98 6.97 -18.68
C ARG A 47 -3.45 7.38 -18.55
N SER A 48 -4.11 6.88 -17.51
CA SER A 48 -5.47 7.32 -17.14
C SER A 48 -5.44 8.78 -16.67
N SER A 49 -6.35 9.59 -17.20
CA SER A 49 -6.56 10.99 -16.78
C SER A 49 -7.14 11.09 -15.37
N ASP A 50 -7.91 10.08 -14.96
CA ASP A 50 -8.53 10.00 -13.64
C ASP A 50 -7.80 9.02 -12.73
N ALA A 51 -7.68 9.41 -11.47
CA ALA A 51 -7.19 8.58 -10.40
C ALA A 51 -8.36 7.96 -9.63
N VAL A 52 -8.25 6.69 -9.27
CA VAL A 52 -9.30 5.94 -8.58
C VAL A 52 -8.82 5.58 -7.18
N THR A 53 -9.63 5.89 -6.16
CA THR A 53 -9.34 5.45 -4.80
C THR A 53 -9.68 3.96 -4.64
N MET A 54 -8.67 3.14 -4.42
CA MET A 54 -8.83 1.71 -4.11
C MET A 54 -8.66 1.48 -2.61
N ALA A 55 -9.67 0.91 -1.98
CA ALA A 55 -9.64 0.52 -0.57
C ALA A 55 -9.62 -1.01 -0.43
N ALA A 56 -8.68 -1.54 0.34
CA ALA A 56 -8.62 -2.96 0.66
C ALA A 56 -8.23 -3.17 2.12
N ARG A 57 -8.65 -4.32 2.68
CA ARG A 57 -8.15 -4.80 3.96
C ARG A 57 -6.80 -5.46 3.72
N VAL A 58 -5.77 -4.93 4.37
CA VAL A 58 -4.39 -5.38 4.23
C VAL A 58 -3.85 -5.84 5.57
N SER A 59 -3.25 -7.01 5.58
CA SER A 59 -2.47 -7.56 6.69
C SER A 59 -0.98 -7.34 6.43
N ALA A 60 -0.33 -6.53 7.28
CA ALA A 60 1.09 -6.20 7.19
C ALA A 60 1.67 -5.85 8.58
N SER A 61 3.00 -5.75 8.69
CA SER A 61 3.60 -5.29 9.95
C SER A 61 3.21 -3.83 10.25
N GLY A 62 3.17 -3.45 11.52
CA GLY A 62 2.88 -2.08 11.95
C GLY A 62 3.80 -1.03 11.30
N PHE A 63 5.08 -1.35 11.10
CA PHE A 63 6.02 -0.50 10.35
C PHE A 63 5.56 -0.25 8.90
N ARG A 64 5.03 -1.28 8.23
CA ARG A 64 4.56 -1.17 6.86
C ARG A 64 3.26 -0.38 6.77
N LEU A 65 2.30 -0.66 7.64
CA LEU A 65 1.05 0.11 7.70
C LEU A 65 1.32 1.59 7.97
N LEU A 66 2.28 1.91 8.84
CA LEU A 66 2.72 3.28 9.07
C LEU A 66 3.30 3.91 7.80
N SER A 67 4.18 3.19 7.10
CA SER A 67 4.79 3.68 5.85
C SER A 67 3.74 3.93 4.75
N VAL A 68 2.70 3.11 4.69
CA VAL A 68 1.60 3.24 3.74
C VAL A 68 0.69 4.42 4.11
N GLY A 69 0.37 4.60 5.39
CA GLY A 69 -0.40 5.75 5.87
C GLY A 69 0.36 7.08 5.77
N LEU A 70 1.69 7.06 5.80
CA LEU A 70 2.55 8.23 5.56
C LEU A 70 2.73 8.54 4.07
N ARG A 71 2.41 7.60 3.18
CA ARG A 71 2.52 7.77 1.74
C ARG A 71 1.45 8.76 1.28
N LYS A 72 1.88 9.95 0.85
CA LYS A 72 1.00 11.00 0.30
C LYS A 72 1.08 10.96 -1.22
N GLY A 73 -0.08 10.99 -1.88
CA GLY A 73 -0.21 11.07 -3.33
C GLY A 73 -0.71 9.78 -3.97
N SER A 74 -0.98 9.87 -5.27
CA SER A 74 -1.42 8.75 -6.08
C SER A 74 -0.26 7.82 -6.44
N VAL A 75 -0.53 6.52 -6.46
CA VAL A 75 0.40 5.50 -6.90
C VAL A 75 0.10 5.16 -8.34
N THR A 76 1.08 5.38 -9.21
CA THR A 76 1.00 4.89 -10.58
C THR A 76 1.29 3.40 -10.60
N VAL A 77 0.39 2.62 -11.19
CA VAL A 77 0.56 1.17 -11.37
C VAL A 77 0.52 0.89 -12.85
N GLU A 78 1.59 0.27 -13.35
CA GLU A 78 1.68 -0.19 -14.73
C GLU A 78 0.98 -1.55 -14.84
N PHE A 79 -0.12 -1.58 -15.57
CA PHE A 79 -0.87 -2.79 -15.83
C PHE A 79 -0.43 -3.41 -17.15
N ALA A 80 -0.12 -4.71 -17.12
CA ALA A 80 0.25 -5.44 -18.32
C ALA A 80 -0.93 -5.50 -19.30
N PRO A 81 -0.70 -5.30 -20.61
CA PRO A 81 -1.77 -5.29 -21.61
C PRO A 81 -2.51 -6.65 -21.71
N GLU A 82 -1.82 -7.73 -21.39
CA GLU A 82 -2.37 -9.10 -21.30
C GLU A 82 -3.33 -9.31 -20.11
N ASP A 83 -3.28 -8.43 -19.11
CA ASP A 83 -4.18 -8.45 -17.96
C ASP A 83 -5.41 -7.55 -18.13
N LEU A 84 -5.44 -6.75 -19.18
CA LEU A 84 -6.58 -5.90 -19.55
C LEU A 84 -7.62 -6.70 -20.33
N THR A 85 -8.86 -6.63 -19.86
CA THR A 85 -10.04 -7.19 -20.54
C THR A 85 -10.89 -6.06 -21.12
N PRO A 86 -11.27 -6.14 -22.40
CA PRO A 86 -12.15 -5.13 -22.99
C PRO A 86 -13.53 -5.19 -22.34
N LEU A 87 -14.01 -4.05 -21.84
CA LEU A 87 -15.36 -3.88 -21.27
C LEU A 87 -16.33 -3.20 -22.24
N GLY A 88 -15.83 -2.68 -23.36
CA GLY A 88 -16.60 -2.00 -24.42
C GLY A 88 -15.68 -1.51 -25.53
N ASP A 89 -16.18 -0.61 -26.39
CA ASP A 89 -15.44 -0.15 -27.58
C ASP A 89 -14.12 0.57 -27.24
N ASP A 90 -14.07 1.29 -26.11
CA ASP A 90 -12.92 2.12 -25.71
C ASP A 90 -12.47 1.95 -24.24
N TYR A 91 -13.10 1.05 -23.48
CA TYR A 91 -12.78 0.85 -22.06
C TYR A 91 -12.19 -0.54 -21.81
N PHE A 92 -11.14 -0.57 -21.00
CA PHE A 92 -10.51 -1.79 -20.53
C PHE A 92 -10.59 -1.84 -19.01
N GLY A 93 -10.94 -3.01 -18.48
CA GLY A 93 -10.96 -3.29 -17.05
C GLY A 93 -10.06 -4.46 -16.73
N ILE A 94 -9.69 -4.58 -15.44
CA ILE A 94 -8.91 -5.70 -14.93
C ILE A 94 -9.80 -6.50 -13.99
N PRO A 95 -9.92 -7.82 -14.20
CA PRO A 95 -10.72 -8.65 -13.30
C PRO A 95 -10.07 -8.71 -11.91
N ALA A 96 -10.89 -8.80 -10.87
CA ALA A 96 -10.44 -8.82 -9.47
C ALA A 96 -9.39 -9.90 -9.19
N SER A 97 -9.47 -11.05 -9.88
CA SER A 97 -8.51 -12.15 -9.78
C SER A 97 -7.09 -11.76 -10.23
N LYS A 98 -6.98 -10.90 -11.25
CA LYS A 98 -5.70 -10.38 -11.75
C LYS A 98 -5.22 -9.17 -10.94
N LEU A 99 -6.14 -8.42 -10.35
CA LEU A 99 -5.85 -7.24 -9.53
C LEU A 99 -5.02 -7.57 -8.28
N LEU A 100 -5.20 -8.78 -7.72
CA LEU A 100 -4.36 -9.30 -6.62
C LEU A 100 -2.87 -9.41 -6.98
N ARG A 101 -2.54 -9.58 -8.27
CA ARG A 101 -1.14 -9.64 -8.75
C ARG A 101 -0.43 -8.29 -8.60
N TYR A 102 -1.20 -7.20 -8.68
CA TYR A 102 -0.74 -5.81 -8.53
C TYR A 102 -0.92 -5.29 -7.09
N ALA A 103 -1.42 -6.10 -6.16
CA ALA A 103 -1.64 -5.68 -4.77
C ALA A 103 -0.35 -5.21 -4.09
N GLY A 104 0.81 -5.79 -4.45
CA GLY A 104 2.11 -5.34 -3.95
C GLY A 104 2.51 -3.95 -4.45
N ASP A 105 2.10 -3.58 -5.67
CA ASP A 105 2.39 -2.27 -6.25
C ASP A 105 1.42 -1.21 -5.72
N ILE A 106 0.14 -1.60 -5.54
CA ILE A 106 -0.93 -0.73 -5.01
C ILE A 106 -0.75 -0.47 -3.51
N TYR A 107 -0.47 -1.50 -2.71
CA TYR A 107 -0.45 -1.39 -1.23
C TYR A 107 0.94 -1.50 -0.62
N GLY A 108 1.97 -1.67 -1.44
CA GLY A 108 3.36 -1.81 -1.02
C GLY A 108 3.82 -3.27 -0.83
N PRO A 109 5.14 -3.52 -0.88
CA PRO A 109 5.68 -4.87 -0.86
C PRO A 109 5.31 -5.58 0.44
N GLY A 110 4.82 -6.83 0.33
CA GLY A 110 4.47 -7.69 1.47
C GLY A 110 3.19 -7.30 2.21
N ALA A 111 2.39 -6.39 1.66
CA ALA A 111 0.98 -6.26 1.96
C ALA A 111 0.23 -7.52 1.49
N LYS A 112 -0.49 -8.20 2.40
CA LYS A 112 -1.41 -9.28 2.03
C LYS A 112 -2.83 -8.72 2.04
N VAL A 113 -3.46 -8.68 0.88
CA VAL A 113 -4.88 -8.33 0.79
C VAL A 113 -5.69 -9.51 1.31
N GLU A 114 -6.57 -9.25 2.27
CA GLU A 114 -7.55 -10.23 2.75
C GLU A 114 -8.78 -10.19 1.84
N ALA A 115 -9.14 -11.35 1.30
CA ALA A 115 -10.31 -11.55 0.44
C ALA A 115 -11.56 -11.88 1.26
#